data_AF-A0A0Z8MBD0-F1
#
_entry.id   AF-A0A0Z8MBD0-F1
#
_cell.length_a   1.000
_cell.length_b   1.000
_cell.length_c   1.000
_cell.angle_alpha   90.00
_cell.angle_beta   90.00
_cell.angle_gamma   90.00
#
_symmetry.space_group_name_H-M   'P 1'
#
loop_
_entity.id
_entity.type
_entity.pdbx_description
1 polymer ?
#
loop_
_entity_poly.entity_id
_entity_poly.type
_entity_poly.pdbx_seq_one_letter_code
_entity_poly.pdbx_strand_id
1 'polypeptide(L)' 'MNLYKNERTGAEITTECELKGDWKLVSASGKEGKKKAASASE' A
#
# COMPACT_ATOMS: atom_id res chain seq x y z
N MET A 1 0.54 11.68 3.00
CA MET A 1 1.35 10.73 3.80
C MET A 1 1.12 9.31 3.30
N ASN A 2 2.16 8.48 3.24
CA ASN A 2 2.12 7.10 2.75
C ASN A 2 2.52 6.15 3.88
N LEU A 3 1.70 5.14 4.16
CA LEU A 3 2.01 4.05 5.08
C LEU A 3 2.66 2.91 4.29
N TYR A 4 3.89 2.57 4.66
CA TYR A 4 4.62 1.43 4.12
C TYR A 4 4.78 0.35 5.18
N LYS A 5 4.76 -0.91 4.75
CA LYS A 5 5.10 -2.08 5.56
C LYS A 5 6.32 -2.78 4.99
N ASN A 6 7.29 -3.08 5.85
CA ASN A 6 8.48 -3.82 5.49
C ASN A 6 8.15 -5.33 5.42
N GLU A 7 8.40 -5.97 4.28
CA GLU A 7 8.08 -7.40 4.09
C GLU A 7 9.02 -8.33 4.87
N ARG A 8 10.22 -7.86 5.25
CA ARG A 8 11.20 -8.68 5.99
C ARG A 8 11.02 -8.61 7.50
N THR A 9 10.72 -7.43 8.03
CA THR A 9 10.62 -7.21 9.49
C THR A 9 9.18 -7.07 9.96
N GLY A 10 8.23 -6.83 9.07
CA GLY A 10 6.85 -6.52 9.40
C GLY A 10 6.63 -5.11 9.95
N ALA A 11 7.68 -4.29 10.02
CA ALA A 11 7.61 -2.92 10.55
C ALA A 11 6.77 -2.00 9.65
N GLU A 12 6.03 -1.08 10.26
CA GLU A 12 5.17 -0.13 9.56
C GLU A 12 5.66 1.29 9.79
N ILE A 13 5.81 2.07 8.72
CA ILE A 13 6.24 3.48 8.81
C ILE A 13 5.39 4.38 7.92
N THR A 14 5.14 5.58 8.43
CA THR A 14 4.43 6.62 7.70
C THR A 14 5.43 7.67 7.24
N THR A 15 5.56 7.84 5.93
CA THR A 15 6.47 8.82 5.34
C THR A 15 5.86 9.46 4.11
N GLU A 16 6.32 10.64 3.76
CA GLU A 16 5.92 11.38 2.57
C GLU A 16 6.74 10.93 1.35
N CYS A 17 7.92 10.37 1.61
CA CYS A 17 8.83 9.88 0.58
C CYS A 17 8.40 8.53 0.00
N GLU A 18 8.83 8.27 -1.24
CA GLU A 18 8.73 6.95 -1.84
C GLU A 18 9.84 6.06 -1.30
N LEU A 19 9.45 4.94 -0.69
CA LEU A 19 10.38 3.92 -0.24
C LEU A 19 10.54 2.85 -1.30
N LYS A 20 11.77 2.35 -1.45
CA LYS A 20 12.14 1.29 -2.40
C LYS A 20 12.74 0.09 -1.66
N GLY A 21 12.81 -1.05 -2.33
CA GLY A 21 13.33 -2.29 -1.76
C GLY A 21 12.25 -3.06 -1.00
N ASP A 22 12.54 -3.43 0.25
CA ASP A 22 11.69 -4.30 1.09
C ASP A 22 10.40 -3.62 1.62
N TRP A 23 10.08 -2.41 1.16
CA TRP A 23 8.93 -1.62 1.63
C TRP A 23 7.78 -1.69 0.63
N LYS A 24 6.60 -2.14 1.11
CA LYS A 24 5.35 -2.15 0.35
C LYS A 24 4.43 -1.05 0.81
N LEU A 25 3.92 -0.27 -0.15
CA LEU A 25 2.89 0.73 0.12
C LEU A 25 1.59 0.00 0.51
N VAL A 26 1.13 0.24 1.75
CA VAL A 26 -0.10 -0.33 2.30
C VAL A 26 -1.27 0.64 2.11
N SER A 27 -1.03 1.92 2.36
CA SER A 27 -2.04 2.95 2.24
C SER A 27 -1.40 4.29 1.87
N ALA A 28 -1.87 4.93 0.81
CA ALA A 28 -1.52 6.30 0.51
C ALA A 28 -2.73 7.19 0.85
N SER A 29 -2.52 8.28 1.60
CA SER A 29 -3.58 9.24 1.95
C SER A 29 -4.12 10.06 0.76
N GLY A 30 -4.09 9.51 -0.46
CA GLY A 30 -4.40 10.23 -1.70
C GLY A 30 -5.43 9.58 -2.62
N LYS A 31 -6.02 8.42 -2.28
CA LYS A 31 -7.13 7.87 -3.09
C LYS A 31 -8.06 6.96 -2.30
N GLU A 32 -9.14 7.55 -1.84
CA GLU A 32 -10.43 6.87 -1.90
C GLU A 32 -10.66 6.40 -3.35
N GLY A 33 -10.95 5.11 -3.54
CA GLY A 33 -11.53 4.58 -4.78
C GLY A 33 -10.58 3.99 -5.82
N LYS A 34 -10.38 2.67 -5.77
CA LYS A 34 -10.63 1.81 -6.94
C LYS A 34 -11.10 0.42 -6.52
N LYS A 35 -12.41 0.23 -6.73
CA LYS A 35 -13.19 -1.00 -6.61
C LYS A 35 -12.41 -2.23 -7.13
N LYS A 36 -12.27 -3.27 -6.31
CA LYS A 36 -12.12 -4.64 -6.81
C LYS A 36 -13.53 -5.15 -7.14
N ALA A 37 -14.05 -4.80 -8.31
CA ALA A 37 -15.14 -5.56 -8.89
C ALA A 37 -14.52 -6.89 -9.34
N ALA A 38 -14.75 -7.94 -8.57
CA ALA A 38 -14.51 -9.30 -9.03
C ALA A 38 -15.55 -9.58 -10.12
N SER A 39 -15.12 -9.65 -11.38
CA SER A 39 -15.94 -10.23 -12.43
C SER A 39 -16.10 -11.71 -12.12
N ALA A 40 -17.25 -12.08 -11.55
CA ALA A 40 -17.84 -13.39 -11.78
C ALA A 40 -18.52 -13.32 -13.16
N SER A 41 -18.02 -14.10 -14.10
CA SER A 41 -18.77 -14.50 -15.28
C SER A 41 -18.46 -15.98 -15.48
N GLU A 42 -19.40 -16.82 -15.04
CA GLU A 42 -19.62 -18.17 -15.57
C GLU A 42 -20.44 -18.06 -16.86
#